data_AF-A0A4S2B2J9-F1
#
_entry.id   AF-A0A4S2B2J9-F1
#
_cell.length_a   1.000
_cell.length_b   1.000
_cell.length_c   1.000
_cell.angle_alpha   90.00
_cell.angle_beta   90.00
_cell.angle_gamma   90.00
#
_symmetry.space_group_name_H-M   'P 1'
#
loop_
_entity.id
_entity.type
_entity.pdbx_description
1 polymer ?
#
loop_
_entity_poly.entity_id
_entity_poly.type
_entity_poly.pdbx_seq_one_letter_code
_entity_poly.pdbx_strand_id
1 'polypeptide(L)'
;MCDDGFHLWEPIICILNENGIGVLHYDFNDCGKSEGEFQNMTVLNENEDLISIISYVKALTITENIYLVGHSQGGASLQLQAKSMTTNR
;
A
#
# COMPACT_ATOMS: atom_id res chain seq x y z
N MET A 1 -5.53 17.00 12.22
CA MET A 1 -6.00 16.71 13.59
C MET A 1 -5.83 15.21 13.72
N CYS A 2 -4.77 14.78 14.41
CA CYS A 2 -4.40 13.38 14.57
C CYS A 2 -5.10 12.87 15.84
N ASP A 3 -5.90 11.81 15.69
CA ASP A 3 -6.70 11.15 16.72
C ASP A 3 -5.80 10.23 17.56
N ASP A 4 -6.30 9.36 18.46
CA ASP A 4 -5.52 8.69 19.52
C ASP A 4 -5.57 7.12 19.54
N GLY A 5 -5.60 6.45 18.38
CA GLY A 5 -5.49 4.98 18.24
C GLY A 5 -4.34 4.48 17.36
N PHE A 6 -3.43 3.66 17.93
CA PHE A 6 -2.33 2.91 17.27
C PHE A 6 -1.83 3.45 15.90
N HIS A 7 -0.97 4.47 15.96
CA HIS A 7 -0.59 5.35 14.85
C HIS A 7 0.72 4.99 14.17
N LEU A 8 0.86 3.78 13.63
CA LEU A 8 2.11 3.48 12.90
C LEU A 8 2.26 4.37 11.66
N TRP A 9 1.17 4.55 10.92
CA TRP A 9 1.22 5.15 9.59
C TRP A 9 1.04 6.67 9.58
N GLU A 10 0.30 7.25 10.53
CA GLU A 10 0.07 8.71 10.54
C GLU A 10 1.37 9.54 10.58
N PRO A 11 2.36 9.23 11.45
CA PRO A 11 3.61 9.97 11.47
C PRO A 11 4.39 9.84 10.16
N ILE A 12 4.38 8.65 9.56
CA ILE A 12 5.07 8.36 8.29
C ILE A 12 4.43 9.17 7.16
N ILE A 13 3.09 9.16 7.08
CA ILE A 13 2.33 9.92 6.07
C ILE A 13 2.60 11.42 6.21
N CYS A 14 2.59 11.93 7.45
CA CYS A 14 2.86 13.35 7.71
C CYS A 14 4.24 13.77 7.19
N ILE A 15 5.28 13.02 7.56
CA ILE A 15 6.66 13.31 7.14
C ILE A 15 6.81 13.24 5.62
N LEU A 16 6.21 12.24 4.95
CA LEU A 16 6.29 12.12 3.50
C LEU A 16 5.59 13.27 2.78
N ASN A 17 4.38 13.64 3.24
CA ASN A 17 3.63 14.76 2.67
C ASN A 17 4.36 16.10 2.87
N GLU A 18 4.96 16.32 4.04
CA GLU A 18 5.78 17.52 4.32
C GLU A 18 7.00 17.64 3.39
N ASN A 19 7.50 16.50 2.88
CA ASN A 19 8.59 16.45 1.91
C ASN A 19 8.11 16.43 0.44
N GLY A 20 6.83 16.69 0.19
CA GLY A 20 6.25 16.76 -1.16
C GLY A 20 6.04 15.41 -1.83
N ILE A 21 6.04 14.31 -1.06
CA ILE A 21 5.79 12.96 -1.57
C ILE A 21 4.31 12.64 -1.35
N GLY A 22 3.57 12.42 -2.43
CA GLY A 22 2.17 11.98 -2.35
C GLY A 22 2.06 10.56 -1.81
N VAL A 23 1.20 10.35 -0.82
CA VAL A 23 1.00 9.03 -0.19
C VAL A 23 -0.40 8.51 -0.48
N LEU A 24 -0.49 7.28 -1.01
CA LEU A 24 -1.70 6.50 -1.08
C LEU A 24 -1.63 5.38 -0.04
N HIS A 25 -2.46 5.49 1.00
CA HIS A 25 -2.61 4.47 2.05
C HIS A 25 -3.93 3.74 1.83
N TYR A 26 -3.90 2.41 1.86
CA TYR A 26 -5.07 1.57 1.61
C TYR A 26 -5.11 0.39 2.58
N ASP A 27 -6.31 -0.08 2.88
CA ASP A 27 -6.53 -1.32 3.59
C ASP A 27 -6.68 -2.46 2.57
N PHE A 28 -5.99 -3.59 2.77
CA PHE A 28 -6.21 -4.79 1.95
C PHE A 28 -7.66 -5.28 2.07
N ASN A 29 -8.14 -6.05 1.08
CA ASN A 29 -9.43 -6.70 1.15
C ASN A 29 -9.59 -7.50 2.46
N ASP A 30 -10.84 -7.63 2.90
CA ASP A 30 -11.19 -8.33 4.14
C ASP A 30 -10.56 -7.71 5.43
N CYS A 31 -9.98 -6.49 5.37
CA CYS A 31 -9.35 -5.79 6.48
C CYS A 31 -9.77 -4.31 6.58
N GLY A 32 -9.86 -3.78 7.81
CA GLY A 32 -10.10 -2.35 8.06
C GLY A 32 -11.43 -1.85 7.49
N LYS A 33 -11.36 -0.90 6.54
CA LYS A 33 -12.53 -0.31 5.86
C LYS A 33 -12.79 -0.91 4.47
N SER A 34 -11.98 -1.85 4.02
CA SER A 34 -12.19 -2.53 2.73
C SER A 34 -13.29 -3.58 2.83
N GLU A 35 -13.97 -3.84 1.72
CA GLU A 35 -15.06 -4.81 1.66
C GLU A 35 -14.56 -6.25 1.92
N GLY A 36 -15.45 -7.10 2.42
CA GLY A 36 -15.21 -8.53 2.61
C GLY A 36 -15.23 -9.00 4.08
N GLU A 37 -14.89 -10.27 4.30
CA GLU A 37 -14.91 -10.94 5.60
C GLU A 37 -13.50 -11.47 5.90
N PHE A 38 -12.93 -11.07 7.05
CA PHE A 38 -11.54 -11.38 7.46
C PHE A 38 -11.13 -12.86 7.30
N GLN A 39 -12.10 -13.78 7.38
CA GLN A 39 -11.88 -15.23 7.24
C GLN A 39 -11.50 -15.67 5.82
N ASN A 40 -11.75 -14.83 4.81
CA ASN A 40 -11.47 -15.12 3.41
C ASN A 40 -10.16 -14.49 2.90
N MET A 41 -9.47 -13.73 3.74
CA MET A 41 -8.20 -13.10 3.39
C MET A 41 -7.13 -14.16 3.11
N THR A 42 -6.45 -14.04 1.96
CA THR A 42 -5.32 -14.91 1.60
C THR A 42 -4.17 -14.08 1.06
N VAL A 43 -2.92 -14.53 1.21
CA VAL A 43 -1.79 -13.81 0.60
C VAL A 43 -1.95 -13.62 -0.92
N LEU A 44 -2.72 -14.49 -1.59
CA LEU A 44 -2.99 -14.39 -3.03
C LEU A 44 -3.96 -13.25 -3.39
N ASN A 45 -5.06 -13.07 -2.64
CA ASN A 45 -6.01 -11.98 -2.93
C ASN A 45 -5.41 -10.61 -2.58
N GLU A 46 -4.56 -10.52 -1.55
CA GLU A 46 -3.79 -9.30 -1.24
C GLU A 46 -2.88 -8.86 -2.40
N ASN A 47 -2.35 -9.80 -3.20
CA ASN A 47 -1.52 -9.45 -4.36
C ASN A 47 -2.33 -8.81 -5.49
N GLU A 48 -3.57 -9.24 -5.70
CA GLU A 48 -4.45 -8.68 -6.73
C GLU A 48 -4.83 -7.23 -6.42
N ASP A 49 -5.08 -6.93 -5.15
CA ASP A 49 -5.31 -5.57 -4.67
C ASP A 49 -4.08 -4.68 -4.94
N LEU A 50 -2.88 -5.19 -4.61
CA LEU A 50 -1.63 -4.47 -4.80
C LEU A 50 -1.34 -4.19 -6.29
N ILE A 51 -1.65 -5.12 -7.20
CA ILE A 51 -1.55 -4.89 -8.66
C ILE A 51 -2.48 -3.78 -9.09
N SER A 52 -3.73 -3.81 -8.62
CA SER A 52 -4.77 -2.84 -8.97
C SER A 52 -4.37 -1.43 -8.53
N ILE A 53 -3.83 -1.31 -7.32
CA ILE A 53 -3.39 -0.04 -6.74
C ILE A 53 -2.17 0.52 -7.48
N ILE A 54 -1.20 -0.33 -7.80
CA ILE A 54 -0.03 0.12 -8.57
C ILE A 54 -0.44 0.54 -9.98
N SER A 55 -1.39 -0.17 -10.58
CA SER A 55 -1.94 0.20 -11.90
C SER A 55 -2.65 1.56 -11.85
N TYR A 56 -3.43 1.81 -10.79
CA TYR A 56 -4.06 3.10 -10.56
C TYR A 56 -3.03 4.22 -10.39
N VAL A 57 -2.02 4.03 -9.53
CA VAL A 57 -0.97 5.04 -9.29
C VAL A 57 -0.16 5.32 -10.55
N LYS A 58 0.17 4.29 -11.36
CA LYS A 58 0.86 4.47 -12.65
C LYS A 58 0.04 5.26 -13.68
N ALA A 59 -1.28 5.24 -13.59
CA ALA A 59 -2.15 6.01 -14.47
C ALA A 59 -2.21 7.50 -14.10
N LEU A 60 -1.73 7.88 -12.91
CA LEU A 60 -1.65 9.29 -12.50
C LEU A 60 -0.48 9.97 -13.23
N THR A 61 -0.78 11.03 -13.97
CA THR A 61 0.22 11.79 -14.75
C THR A 61 1.24 12.56 -13.90
N ILE A 62 1.03 12.59 -12.57
CA ILE A 62 1.85 13.29 -11.58
C ILE A 62 2.90 12.40 -10.92
N THR A 63 2.95 11.10 -11.28
CA THR A 63 3.78 10.12 -10.59
C THR A 63 5.03 9.78 -11.41
N GLU A 64 6.20 10.17 -10.90
CA GLU A 64 7.50 9.81 -11.50
C GLU A 64 8.05 8.49 -10.94
N ASN A 65 8.05 8.35 -9.61
CA ASN A 65 8.59 7.19 -8.91
C ASN A 65 7.52 6.60 -7.97
N ILE A 66 7.50 5.27 -7.85
CA ILE A 66 6.59 4.55 -6.96
C ILE A 66 7.42 3.79 -5.93
N TYR A 67 7.14 4.04 -4.66
CA TYR A 67 7.73 3.34 -3.53
C TYR A 67 6.63 2.55 -2.81
N LEU A 68 6.95 1.33 -2.39
CA LEU A 68 6.03 0.47 -1.66
C LEU A 68 6.54 0.28 -0.23
N VAL A 69 5.70 0.58 0.76
CA VAL A 69 6.04 0.45 2.19
C VAL A 69 4.96 -0.42 2.85
N GLY A 70 5.38 -1.45 3.58
CA GLY A 70 4.48 -2.40 4.21
C GLY A 70 5.09 -2.92 5.51
N HIS A 71 4.25 -3.10 6.53
CA HIS A 71 4.66 -3.57 7.85
C HIS A 71 4.11 -4.97 8.11
N SER A 72 4.90 -5.81 8.78
CA SER A 72 4.52 -7.19 9.14
C SER A 72 4.05 -7.98 7.90
N GLN A 73 2.84 -8.54 7.92
CA GLN A 73 2.25 -9.29 6.81
C GLN A 73 2.24 -8.50 5.49
N GLY A 74 1.90 -7.21 5.53
CA GLY A 74 1.90 -6.36 4.33
C GLY A 74 3.29 -6.26 3.69
N GLY A 75 4.37 -6.35 4.48
CA GLY A 75 5.74 -6.38 3.95
C GLY A 75 6.09 -7.69 3.22
N ALA A 76 5.48 -8.81 3.58
CA ALA A 76 5.67 -10.08 2.89
C ALA A 76 4.97 -10.07 1.51
N SER A 77 3.75 -9.54 1.45
CA SER A 77 2.97 -9.38 0.21
C SER A 77 3.65 -8.42 -0.76
N LEU A 78 4.24 -7.32 -0.25
CA LEU A 78 5.07 -6.42 -1.06
C LEU A 78 6.31 -7.08 -1.66
N GLN A 79 7.02 -7.93 -0.91
CA GLN A 79 8.24 -8.58 -1.42
C GLN A 79 7.97 -9.48 -2.62
N LEU A 80 6.82 -10.14 -2.64
CA LEU A 80 6.40 -10.97 -3.78
C LEU A 80 6.20 -10.12 -5.05
N GLN A 81 5.64 -8.93 -4.90
CA GLN A 81 5.37 -8.00 -6.00
C GLN A 81 6.58 -7.17 -6.42
N ALA A 82 7.43 -6.73 -5.49
CA ALA A 82 8.64 -6.00 -5.82
C ALA A 82 9.56 -6.80 -6.76
N LYS A 83 9.59 -8.12 -6.58
CA LYS A 83 10.33 -9.04 -7.45
C LYS A 83 9.77 -9.09 -8.88
N SER A 84 8.45 -9.01 -9.05
CA SER A 84 7.82 -9.00 -10.39
C SER A 84 7.97 -7.64 -11.10
N MET A 85 8.15 -6.55 -10.35
CA MET A 85 8.30 -5.19 -10.88
C MET A 85 9.74 -4.75 -11.17
N THR A 86 10.74 -5.49 -10.68
CA THR A 86 12.17 -5.17 -10.91
C THR A 86 12.70 -5.71 -12.25
N THR A 87 11.90 -6.47 -13.01
CA THR A 87 12.28 -6.97 -14.34
C THR A 87 11.97 -5.93 -15.41
N ASN A 88 12.91 -5.00 -15.61
CA ASN A 88 13.38 -4.50 -16.90
C ASN A 88 14.34 -3.33 -16.63
N ARG A 89 15.63 -3.66 -16.51
CA ARG A 89 16.72 -2.75 -16.81
C ARG A 89 17.32 -3.15 -18.15
#